data_AF-A0A7S0BDI8-F1
#
_entry.id   AF-A0A7S0BDI8-F1
#
_cell.length_a   1.000
_cell.length_b   1.000
_cell.length_c   1.000
_cell.angle_alpha   90.00
_cell.angle_beta   90.00
_cell.angle_gamma   90.00
#
_symmetry.space_group_name_H-M   'P 1'
#
loop_
_entity.id
_entity.type
_entity.pdbx_description
1 polymer ?
#
loop_
_entity_poly.entity_id
_entity_poly.type
_entity_poly.pdbx_seq_one_letter_code
_entity_poly.pdbx_strand_id
1 'polypeptide(L)'
;GRTWTVLLRRHHCRTCGVLVCGRCSTRRASAERARQCFRCLGGNPVRWSPTLGAGAASSASLATADSLASQGHIAGGAAGPDACPEDPQLPPGVEESGLLVAQIGTALLADVAVPIKAMPPSSCQLRLWERVSGVEKAAAASKARVAGSYLAARVAALFVRLALYVVVCSAAFAKASDLPSPLRSVGEASLARMPTLLPRLLVLAFVAALAWAAARPVLLGAVAA
;
A
#
# COMPACT_ATOMS: atom_id res chain seq x y z
N GLY A 1 14.54 -2.90 1.54
CA GLY A 1 14.27 -4.00 2.48
C GLY A 1 12.80 -4.33 2.43
N ARG A 2 12.37 -5.55 2.80
CA ARG A 2 10.94 -5.82 3.01
C ARG A 2 10.53 -5.22 4.35
N THR A 3 9.37 -4.58 4.40
CA THR A 3 8.76 -4.08 5.63
C THR A 3 8.26 -5.22 6.51
N TRP A 4 8.37 -5.03 7.82
CA TRP A 4 8.11 -6.09 8.80
C TRP A 4 6.64 -6.05 9.22
N THR A 5 5.90 -7.09 8.88
CA THR A 5 4.50 -7.24 9.33
C THR A 5 4.40 -8.25 10.47
N VAL A 6 3.28 -8.22 11.21
CA VAL A 6 2.97 -9.18 12.29
C VAL A 6 3.02 -10.64 11.79
N LEU A 7 2.70 -10.86 10.51
CA LEU A 7 2.72 -12.18 9.88
C LEU A 7 4.13 -12.66 9.51
N LEU A 8 5.11 -11.76 9.44
CA LEU A 8 6.47 -12.07 9.03
C LEU A 8 7.40 -12.23 10.25
N ARG A 9 7.56 -13.46 10.72
CA ARG A 9 8.47 -13.78 11.83
C ARG A 9 9.91 -13.38 11.51
N ARG A 10 10.56 -12.67 12.43
CA ARG A 10 11.96 -12.25 12.32
C ARG A 10 12.90 -13.37 12.78
N HIS A 11 14.09 -13.44 12.17
CA HIS A 11 15.12 -14.41 12.52
C HIS A 11 16.49 -13.75 12.62
N HIS A 12 17.23 -14.04 13.69
CA HIS A 12 18.60 -13.58 13.83
C HIS A 12 19.57 -14.45 13.01
N CYS A 13 20.48 -13.82 12.28
CA CYS A 13 21.66 -14.49 11.74
C CYS A 13 22.64 -14.76 12.90
N ARG A 14 23.04 -16.01 13.11
CA ARG A 14 23.98 -16.35 14.20
C ARG A 14 25.42 -15.89 13.93
N THR A 15 25.75 -15.54 12.69
CA THR A 15 27.10 -15.07 12.33
C THR A 15 27.26 -13.56 12.51
N CYS A 16 26.26 -12.76 12.12
CA CYS A 16 26.36 -11.28 12.16
C CYS A 16 25.32 -10.58 13.03
N GLY A 17 24.40 -11.31 13.67
CA GLY A 17 23.37 -10.74 14.54
C GLY A 17 22.19 -10.07 13.82
N VAL A 18 22.28 -9.79 12.52
CA VAL A 18 21.24 -9.03 11.81
C VAL A 18 19.90 -9.81 11.72
N LEU A 19 18.78 -9.09 11.83
CA LEU A 19 17.43 -9.62 11.70
C LEU A 19 17.05 -9.77 10.21
N VAL A 20 16.66 -10.98 9.81
CA VAL A 20 16.26 -11.33 8.44
C VAL A 20 15.00 -12.19 8.41
N CYS A 21 14.24 -12.14 7.32
CA CYS A 21 13.01 -12.92 7.19
C CYS A 21 13.33 -14.41 6.91
N GLY A 22 12.34 -15.29 7.09
CA GLY A 22 12.44 -16.73 6.80
C GLY A 22 13.03 -17.07 5.43
N ARG A 23 12.75 -16.26 4.40
CA ARG A 23 13.28 -16.46 3.04
C ARG A 23 14.70 -15.93 2.86
N CYS A 24 15.13 -14.96 3.66
CA CYS A 24 16.46 -14.33 3.59
C CYS A 24 17.51 -15.05 4.46
N SER A 25 17.10 -16.11 5.16
CA SER A 25 17.97 -17.01 5.92
C SER A 25 17.70 -18.44 5.53
N THR A 26 18.73 -19.28 5.41
CA THR A 26 18.54 -20.73 5.28
C THR A 26 19.12 -21.44 6.50
N ARG A 27 18.60 -22.63 6.80
CA ARG A 27 19.26 -23.56 7.73
C ARG A 27 20.20 -24.40 6.89
N ARG A 28 21.50 -24.42 7.22
CA ARG A 28 22.43 -25.37 6.60
C ARG A 28 22.13 -26.78 7.10
N ALA A 29 22.28 -27.77 6.21
CA ALA A 29 22.11 -29.19 6.52
C ALA A 29 23.35 -29.80 7.21
N SER A 30 24.48 -29.08 7.25
CA SER A 30 25.70 -29.53 7.92
C SER A 30 25.54 -29.59 9.45
N ALA A 31 26.35 -30.42 10.10
CA ALA A 31 26.32 -30.69 11.55
C ALA A 31 26.31 -29.42 12.42
N GLU A 32 26.89 -28.33 11.93
CA GLU A 32 26.81 -27.00 12.54
C GLU A 32 25.57 -26.22 12.04
N ARG A 33 24.39 -26.59 12.57
CA ARG A 33 23.05 -26.10 12.16
C ARG A 33 22.77 -24.65 12.60
N ALA A 34 23.68 -23.72 12.37
CA ALA A 34 23.43 -22.30 12.62
C ALA A 34 22.65 -21.67 11.46
N ARG A 35 21.54 -20.99 11.76
CA ARG A 35 20.80 -20.18 10.78
C ARG A 35 21.65 -18.96 10.40
N GLN A 36 21.88 -18.77 9.10
CA GLN A 36 22.69 -17.68 8.56
C GLN A 36 21.92 -16.91 7.48
N CYS A 37 22.15 -15.60 7.36
CA CYS A 37 21.60 -14.80 6.26
C CYS A 37 22.36 -15.06 4.96
N PHE A 38 21.76 -14.76 3.80
CA PHE A 38 22.41 -14.96 2.50
C PHE A 38 23.78 -14.29 2.36
N ARG A 39 23.98 -13.13 3.02
CA ARG A 39 25.27 -12.43 3.02
C ARG A 39 26.38 -13.25 3.70
N CYS A 40 26.10 -13.81 4.87
CA CYS A 40 27.06 -14.66 5.59
C CYS A 40 27.22 -16.04 4.92
N LEU A 41 26.16 -16.54 4.26
CA LEU A 41 26.21 -17.81 3.55
C LEU A 41 27.21 -17.80 2.38
N GLY A 42 27.35 -16.67 1.68
CA GLY A 42 28.27 -16.50 0.56
C GLY A 42 29.75 -16.36 0.92
N GLY A 43 30.14 -16.63 2.18
CA GLY A 43 31.55 -16.67 2.58
C GLY A 43 32.23 -15.31 2.75
N ASN A 44 31.48 -14.20 2.67
CA ASN A 44 32.01 -12.87 2.93
C ASN A 44 31.35 -12.26 4.18
N PRO A 45 31.68 -12.78 5.39
CA PRO A 45 31.17 -12.21 6.63
C PRO A 45 31.74 -10.80 6.77
N VAL A 46 30.89 -9.79 6.61
CA VAL A 46 31.24 -8.45 7.07
C VAL A 46 31.48 -8.55 8.56
N ARG A 47 32.73 -8.35 8.99
CA ARG A 47 33.07 -8.18 10.39
C ARG A 47 32.40 -6.90 10.84
N TRP A 48 31.26 -7.04 11.51
CA TRP A 48 30.71 -5.95 12.29
C TRP A 48 31.62 -5.80 13.50
N SER A 49 32.50 -4.79 13.48
CA SER A 49 33.18 -4.35 14.70
C SER A 49 32.14 -3.64 15.56
N PRO A 50 31.81 -4.16 16.76
CA PRO A 50 30.91 -3.48 17.67
C PRO A 50 31.67 -2.34 18.36
N THR A 51 31.99 -1.26 17.65
CA THR A 51 32.69 -0.11 18.23
C THR A 51 31.77 1.07 18.57
N LEU A 52 30.44 0.89 18.49
CA LEU A 52 29.48 1.93 18.87
C LEU A 52 28.45 1.34 19.84
N GLY A 53 28.72 1.45 21.15
CA GLY A 53 27.67 1.24 22.15
C GLY A 53 28.07 0.65 23.50
N ALA A 54 29.34 0.34 23.77
CA ALA A 54 29.80 0.09 25.13
C ALA A 54 30.53 1.34 25.63
N GLY A 55 29.80 2.21 26.34
CA GLY A 55 30.40 3.28 27.12
C GLY A 55 31.36 2.67 28.14
N ALA A 56 32.65 2.72 27.85
CA ALA A 56 33.67 2.55 28.86
C ALA A 56 33.60 3.76 29.78
N ALA A 57 33.17 3.54 31.02
CA ALA A 57 33.43 4.45 32.11
C ALA A 57 34.95 4.46 32.34
N SER A 58 35.64 5.44 31.76
CA SER A 58 37.05 5.70 32.04
C SER A 58 37.14 6.52 33.32
N SER A 59 37.52 5.84 34.39
CA SER A 59 38.03 6.42 35.62
C SER A 59 39.17 7.40 35.30
N ALA A 60 39.09 8.59 35.86
CA ALA A 60 40.13 9.60 35.78
C ALA A 60 41.45 9.08 36.39
N SER A 61 42.56 9.35 35.71
CA SER A 61 43.90 9.33 36.31
C SER A 61 44.71 10.46 35.69
N LEU A 62 44.99 11.46 36.53
CA LEU A 62 45.93 12.55 36.28
C LEU A 62 47.34 11.99 36.04
N ALA A 63 48.03 12.44 34.98
CA ALA A 63 49.47 12.68 34.98
C ALA A 63 49.92 13.47 33.73
N THR A 64 50.27 14.74 33.96
CA THR A 64 51.41 15.52 33.43
C THR A 64 51.88 15.38 31.97
N ALA A 65 51.66 16.49 31.24
CA ALA A 65 52.63 17.39 30.59
C ALA A 65 53.59 16.93 29.47
N ASP A 66 53.72 17.87 28.52
CA ASP A 66 54.79 18.14 27.55
C ASP A 66 54.92 17.32 26.26
N SER A 67 54.44 17.89 25.15
CA SER A 67 55.36 18.48 24.16
C SER A 67 54.66 19.32 23.09
N LEU A 68 55.33 20.43 22.78
CA LEU A 68 55.02 21.48 21.83
C LEU A 68 55.06 21.05 20.35
N ALA A 69 54.33 21.85 19.56
CA ALA A 69 54.60 22.25 18.18
C ALA A 69 54.30 21.25 17.05
N SER A 70 53.15 21.47 16.40
CA SER A 70 53.12 21.60 14.94
C SER A 70 51.89 22.42 14.53
N GLN A 71 52.17 23.54 13.87
CA GLN A 71 51.22 24.51 13.35
C GLN A 71 50.43 23.92 12.18
N GLY A 72 49.11 24.14 12.19
CA GLY A 72 48.24 23.92 11.04
C GLY A 72 47.07 24.89 11.09
N HIS A 73 47.21 26.01 10.36
CA HIS A 73 46.14 26.95 10.07
C HIS A 73 44.92 26.22 9.47
N ILE A 74 43.78 26.30 10.14
CA ILE A 74 42.48 26.09 9.48
C ILE A 74 41.63 27.34 9.74
N ALA A 75 41.28 28.00 8.65
CA ALA A 75 40.43 29.17 8.62
C ALA A 75 39.04 28.86 9.19
N GLY A 76 38.65 29.59 10.24
CA GLY A 76 37.30 29.59 10.77
C GLY A 76 36.37 30.33 9.81
N GLY A 77 35.62 29.57 9.01
CA GLY A 77 34.45 30.07 8.32
C GLY A 77 33.29 30.17 9.31
N ALA A 78 32.84 31.40 9.58
CA ALA A 78 31.64 31.66 10.36
C ALA A 78 30.42 31.06 9.63
N ALA A 79 29.94 29.90 10.09
CA ALA A 79 28.65 29.36 9.68
C ALA A 79 27.56 30.29 10.24
N GLY A 80 26.80 30.92 9.33
CA GLY A 80 25.65 31.74 9.69
C GLY A 80 24.54 30.94 10.40
N PRO A 81 23.70 31.59 11.21
CA PRO A 81 22.72 30.94 12.10
C PRO A 81 21.56 30.18 11.42
N ASP A 82 21.54 30.03 10.09
CA ASP A 82 20.43 29.40 9.34
C ASP A 82 20.82 28.13 8.54
N ALA A 83 22.04 27.62 8.71
CA ALA A 83 22.45 26.37 8.07
C ALA A 83 21.77 25.18 8.78
N CYS A 84 20.63 24.73 8.25
CA CYS A 84 20.06 23.43 8.61
C CYS A 84 21.15 22.37 8.42
N PRO A 85 21.49 21.57 9.45
CA PRO A 85 22.42 20.47 9.28
C PRO A 85 21.96 19.59 8.12
N GLU A 86 22.89 19.16 7.26
CA GLU A 86 22.60 18.15 6.24
C GLU A 86 21.84 16.99 6.91
N ASP A 87 20.63 16.71 6.41
CA ASP A 87 19.75 15.68 6.94
C ASP A 87 20.56 14.37 7.03
N PRO A 88 20.74 13.79 8.23
CA PRO A 88 21.35 12.48 8.33
C PRO A 88 20.52 11.52 7.50
N GLN A 89 21.14 10.92 6.47
CA GLN A 89 20.48 9.93 5.63
C GLN A 89 19.99 8.78 6.51
N LEU A 90 18.70 8.84 6.87
CA LEU A 90 18.06 7.79 7.64
C LEU A 90 18.11 6.49 6.82
N PRO A 91 18.55 5.38 7.40
CA PRO A 91 18.63 4.12 6.68
C PRO A 91 17.25 3.73 6.17
N PRO A 92 17.12 3.17 4.95
CA PRO A 92 15.82 2.84 4.38
C PRO A 92 15.12 1.77 5.25
N GLY A 93 14.02 2.17 5.92
CA GLY A 93 13.19 1.27 6.74
C GLY A 93 12.82 1.74 8.15
N VAL A 94 13.20 2.96 8.57
CA VAL A 94 12.86 3.50 9.92
C VAL A 94 11.47 4.15 9.99
N GLU A 95 10.83 4.47 8.86
CA GLU A 95 9.55 5.18 8.81
C GLU A 95 8.39 4.38 9.43
N GLU A 96 8.36 3.05 9.28
CA GLU A 96 7.33 2.20 9.91
C GLU A 96 7.54 2.02 11.42
N SER A 97 8.77 2.12 11.91
CA SER A 97 9.04 2.07 13.35
C SER A 97 8.56 3.34 14.05
N GLY A 98 8.61 4.49 13.35
CA GLY A 98 8.03 5.75 13.83
C GLY A 98 6.50 5.68 13.96
N LEU A 99 5.82 4.98 13.04
CA LEU A 99 4.36 4.86 13.07
C LEU A 99 3.85 3.97 14.21
N LEU A 100 4.57 2.89 14.52
CA LEU A 100 4.26 2.03 15.67
C LEU A 100 4.53 2.74 17.01
N VAL A 101 5.61 3.51 17.10
CA VAL A 101 5.91 4.34 18.28
C VAL A 101 4.88 5.47 18.43
N ALA A 102 4.42 6.06 17.32
CA ALA A 102 3.34 7.05 17.34
C ALA A 102 1.99 6.45 17.76
N GLN A 103 1.64 5.24 17.28
CA GLN A 103 0.41 4.54 17.68
C GLN A 103 0.44 4.04 19.13
N ILE A 104 1.60 3.58 19.62
CA ILE A 104 1.77 3.22 21.04
C ILE A 104 1.73 4.48 21.91
N GLY A 105 2.30 5.59 21.43
CA GLY A 105 2.21 6.89 22.08
C GLY A 105 0.77 7.36 22.23
N THR A 106 -0.05 7.32 21.17
CA THR A 106 -1.45 7.75 21.24
C THR A 106 -2.33 6.82 22.09
N ALA A 107 -2.04 5.52 22.15
CA ALA A 107 -2.75 4.58 23.01
C ALA A 107 -2.39 4.74 24.51
N LEU A 108 -1.14 5.08 24.83
CA LEU A 108 -0.69 5.30 26.22
C LEU A 108 -0.96 6.72 26.74
N LEU A 109 -1.08 7.72 25.86
CA LEU A 109 -1.38 9.11 26.23
C LEU A 109 -2.88 9.37 26.44
N ALA A 110 -3.76 8.42 26.13
CA ALA A 110 -5.21 8.57 26.34
C ALA A 110 -5.57 8.78 27.83
N ASP A 111 -4.75 8.29 28.76
CA ASP A 111 -4.96 8.44 30.21
C ASP A 111 -4.15 9.58 30.85
N VAL A 112 -3.29 10.25 30.08
CA VAL A 112 -2.44 11.35 30.57
C VAL A 112 -2.86 12.62 29.83
N ALA A 113 -3.91 13.26 30.33
CA ALA A 113 -4.41 14.55 29.87
C ALA A 113 -3.46 15.70 30.28
N VAL A 114 -2.19 15.61 29.90
CA VAL A 114 -1.28 16.75 29.95
C VAL A 114 -1.47 17.51 28.64
N PRO A 115 -1.89 18.78 28.67
CA PRO A 115 -1.98 19.58 27.47
C PRO A 115 -0.58 19.80 26.92
N ILE A 116 -0.16 18.95 25.98
CA ILE A 116 1.04 19.19 25.20
C ILE A 116 0.72 20.39 24.32
N LYS A 117 1.34 21.53 24.64
CA LYS A 117 1.29 22.72 23.80
C LYS A 117 1.87 22.32 22.44
N ALA A 118 1.01 22.15 21.44
CA ALA A 118 1.41 21.75 20.10
C ALA A 118 2.43 22.77 19.59
N MET A 119 3.70 22.36 19.50
CA MET A 119 4.69 23.17 18.80
C MET A 119 4.37 23.12 17.31
N PRO A 120 4.48 24.25 16.60
CA PRO A 120 4.35 24.24 15.15
C PRO A 120 5.39 23.29 14.56
N PRO A 121 5.02 22.48 13.56
CA PRO A 121 5.95 21.55 12.94
C PRO A 121 7.12 22.32 12.33
N SER A 122 8.32 21.73 12.36
CA SER A 122 9.47 22.33 11.71
C SER A 122 9.31 22.34 10.19
N SER A 123 10.00 23.24 9.49
CA SER A 123 9.99 23.31 8.02
C SER A 123 10.44 21.99 7.36
N CYS A 124 11.30 21.21 8.04
CA CYS A 124 11.68 19.87 7.58
C CYS A 124 10.52 18.88 7.70
N GLN A 125 9.78 18.88 8.81
CA GLN A 125 8.60 18.02 9.00
C GLN A 125 7.50 18.34 7.98
N LEU A 126 7.27 19.62 7.67
CA LEU A 126 6.35 20.04 6.60
C LEU A 126 6.74 19.46 5.23
N ARG A 127 8.02 19.57 4.84
CA ARG A 127 8.52 19.01 3.57
C ARG A 127 8.47 17.48 3.51
N LEU A 128 8.64 16.81 4.65
CA LEU A 128 8.46 15.36 4.72
C LEU A 128 6.98 14.99 4.55
N TRP A 129 6.09 15.71 5.22
CA TRP A 129 4.65 15.51 5.12
C TRP A 129 4.11 15.73 3.69
N GLU A 130 4.57 16.77 3.00
CA GLU A 130 4.24 17.02 1.59
C GLU A 130 4.68 15.87 0.69
N ARG A 131 5.88 15.30 0.92
CA ARG A 131 6.37 14.15 0.15
C ARG A 131 5.55 12.89 0.41
N VAL A 132 5.28 12.57 1.67
CA VAL A 132 4.47 11.39 2.05
C VAL A 132 3.06 11.51 1.50
N SER A 133 2.40 12.65 1.71
CA SER A 133 1.05 12.89 1.18
C SER A 133 0.99 12.88 -0.36
N GLY A 134 2.06 13.32 -1.04
CA GLY A 134 2.18 13.21 -2.49
C GLY A 134 2.22 11.75 -2.97
N VAL A 135 3.00 10.89 -2.30
CA VAL A 135 3.08 9.46 -2.61
C VAL A 135 1.75 8.75 -2.34
N GLU A 136 1.08 9.07 -1.23
CA GLU A 136 -0.23 8.51 -0.91
C GLU A 136 -1.30 8.91 -1.94
N LYS A 137 -1.33 10.18 -2.35
CA LYS A 137 -2.24 10.64 -3.43
C LYS A 137 -1.96 9.93 -4.75
N ALA A 138 -0.70 9.76 -5.13
CA ALA A 138 -0.33 9.01 -6.33
C ALA A 138 -0.73 7.53 -6.25
N ALA A 139 -0.57 6.90 -5.09
CA ALA A 139 -0.99 5.52 -4.84
C ALA A 139 -2.52 5.36 -4.85
N ALA A 140 -3.26 6.34 -4.33
CA ALA A 140 -4.72 6.35 -4.40
C ALA A 140 -5.21 6.48 -5.86
N ALA A 141 -4.58 7.36 -6.64
CA ALA A 141 -4.91 7.56 -8.05
C ALA A 141 -4.64 6.30 -8.89
N SER A 142 -3.56 5.55 -8.62
CA SER A 142 -3.27 4.30 -9.34
C SER A 142 -4.28 3.18 -9.01
N LYS A 143 -4.68 3.04 -7.74
CA LYS A 143 -5.72 2.10 -7.31
C LYS A 143 -7.07 2.42 -7.97
N ALA A 144 -7.44 3.70 -8.09
CA ALA A 144 -8.66 4.12 -8.76
C ALA A 144 -8.71 3.70 -10.24
N ARG A 145 -7.57 3.80 -10.96
CA ARG A 145 -7.49 3.36 -12.37
C ARG A 145 -7.72 1.85 -12.53
N VAL A 146 -7.12 1.04 -11.65
CA VAL A 146 -7.27 -0.43 -11.69
C VAL A 146 -8.70 -0.85 -11.31
N ALA A 147 -9.30 -0.19 -10.32
CA ALA A 147 -10.70 -0.44 -9.96
C ALA A 147 -11.66 -0.06 -11.11
N GLY A 148 -11.38 1.04 -11.80
CA GLY A 148 -12.14 1.49 -12.96
C GLY A 148 -12.12 0.49 -14.13
N SER A 149 -10.95 -0.06 -14.47
CA SER A 149 -10.83 -1.04 -15.56
C SER A 149 -11.55 -2.35 -15.25
N TYR A 150 -11.49 -2.84 -14.00
CA TYR A 150 -12.21 -4.03 -13.59
C TYR A 150 -13.74 -3.84 -13.65
N LEU A 151 -14.23 -2.67 -13.22
CA LEU A 151 -15.66 -2.37 -13.29
C LEU A 151 -16.13 -2.27 -14.75
N ALA A 152 -15.37 -1.58 -15.61
CA ALA A 152 -15.67 -1.47 -17.04
C ALA A 152 -15.73 -2.86 -17.71
N ALA A 153 -14.77 -3.75 -17.41
CA ALA A 153 -14.76 -5.11 -17.93
C ALA A 153 -15.98 -5.92 -17.47
N ARG A 154 -16.41 -5.79 -16.20
CA ARG A 154 -17.62 -6.47 -15.70
C ARG A 154 -18.89 -5.95 -16.35
N VAL A 155 -19.00 -4.64 -16.54
CA VAL A 155 -20.15 -4.02 -17.21
C VAL A 155 -20.22 -4.50 -18.67
N ALA A 156 -19.10 -4.50 -19.40
CA ALA A 156 -19.03 -5.04 -20.75
C ALA A 156 -19.45 -6.51 -20.82
N ALA A 157 -18.98 -7.36 -19.90
CA ALA A 157 -19.37 -8.76 -19.83
C ALA A 157 -20.88 -8.97 -19.59
N LEU A 158 -21.51 -8.11 -18.79
CA LEU A 158 -22.97 -8.13 -18.58
C LEU A 158 -23.72 -7.77 -19.87
N PHE A 159 -23.28 -6.76 -20.61
CA PHE A 159 -23.87 -6.41 -21.90
C PHE A 159 -23.78 -7.55 -22.91
N VAL A 160 -22.63 -8.22 -23.00
CA VAL A 160 -22.46 -9.39 -23.89
C VAL A 160 -23.42 -10.52 -23.50
N ARG A 161 -23.59 -10.81 -22.21
CA ARG A 161 -24.54 -11.83 -21.73
C ARG A 161 -25.98 -11.47 -22.06
N LEU A 162 -26.37 -10.20 -21.87
CA LEU A 162 -27.71 -9.73 -22.17
C LEU A 162 -28.00 -9.82 -23.68
N ALA A 163 -27.04 -9.45 -24.53
CA ALA A 163 -27.15 -9.58 -25.97
C ALA A 163 -27.34 -11.05 -26.40
N LEU A 164 -26.53 -11.96 -25.85
CA LEU A 164 -26.68 -13.41 -26.09
C LEU A 164 -28.05 -13.93 -25.66
N TYR A 165 -28.55 -13.50 -24.50
CA TYR A 165 -29.88 -13.87 -24.03
C TYR A 165 -30.98 -13.41 -24.99
N VAL A 166 -30.91 -12.18 -25.49
CA VAL A 166 -31.86 -11.66 -26.49
C VAL A 166 -31.82 -12.46 -27.80
N VAL A 167 -30.62 -12.85 -28.27
CA VAL A 167 -30.47 -13.68 -29.48
C VAL A 167 -31.08 -15.06 -29.27
N VAL A 168 -30.80 -15.72 -28.15
CA VAL A 168 -31.36 -17.05 -27.82
C VAL A 168 -32.88 -17.00 -27.69
N CYS A 169 -33.42 -16.00 -27.00
CA CYS A 169 -34.87 -15.82 -26.86
C CYS A 169 -35.54 -15.56 -28.22
N SER A 170 -34.93 -14.73 -29.07
CA SER A 170 -35.43 -14.47 -30.43
C SER A 170 -35.43 -15.74 -31.29
N ALA A 171 -34.36 -16.54 -31.23
CA ALA A 171 -34.27 -17.81 -31.96
C ALA A 171 -35.27 -18.85 -31.46
N ALA A 172 -35.47 -18.95 -30.14
CA ALA A 172 -36.47 -19.82 -29.54
C ALA A 172 -37.89 -19.41 -29.96
N PHE A 173 -38.16 -18.10 -30.00
CA PHE A 173 -39.44 -17.57 -30.46
C PHE A 173 -39.70 -17.87 -31.94
N ALA A 174 -38.70 -17.67 -32.81
CA ALA A 174 -38.79 -17.98 -34.23
C ALA A 174 -39.05 -19.48 -34.47
N LYS A 175 -38.41 -20.36 -33.68
CA LYS A 175 -38.68 -21.81 -33.75
C LYS A 175 -40.06 -22.18 -33.22
N ALA A 176 -40.57 -21.44 -32.23
CA ALA A 176 -41.92 -21.65 -31.71
C ALA A 176 -43.02 -21.21 -32.68
N SER A 177 -42.74 -20.26 -33.59
CA SER A 177 -43.70 -19.84 -34.62
C SER A 177 -43.95 -20.87 -35.73
N ASP A 178 -43.10 -21.89 -35.85
CA ASP A 178 -43.22 -22.99 -36.83
C ASP A 178 -44.06 -24.18 -36.32
N LEU A 179 -44.72 -24.08 -35.16
CA LEU A 179 -45.55 -25.18 -34.64
C LEU A 179 -46.86 -25.35 -35.45
N PRO A 180 -47.31 -26.61 -35.65
CA PRO A 180 -48.54 -26.93 -36.38
C PRO A 180 -49.80 -26.34 -35.72
N SER A 181 -50.80 -26.10 -36.56
CA SER A 181 -51.99 -25.26 -36.35
C SER A 181 -52.90 -25.50 -35.13
N PRO A 182 -53.07 -26.70 -34.54
CA PRO A 182 -54.06 -26.87 -33.46
C PRO A 182 -53.65 -26.23 -32.12
N LEU A 183 -52.37 -25.91 -31.90
CA LEU A 183 -51.90 -25.23 -30.68
C LEU A 183 -51.90 -23.69 -30.79
N ARG A 184 -52.20 -23.14 -31.98
CA ARG A 184 -52.19 -21.68 -32.24
C ARG A 184 -53.36 -20.95 -31.56
N SER A 185 -54.53 -21.58 -31.49
CA SER A 185 -55.78 -20.93 -31.08
C SER A 185 -55.88 -20.59 -29.59
N VAL A 186 -55.18 -21.31 -28.71
CA VAL A 186 -55.18 -21.04 -27.26
C VAL A 186 -54.19 -19.92 -26.90
N GLY A 187 -53.17 -19.69 -27.74
CA GLY A 187 -52.14 -18.68 -27.52
C GLY A 187 -52.42 -17.32 -28.17
N GLU A 188 -53.12 -17.27 -29.30
CA GLU A 188 -53.26 -16.07 -30.14
C GLU A 188 -53.86 -14.85 -29.41
N ALA A 189 -54.84 -15.03 -28.51
CA ALA A 189 -55.46 -13.90 -27.82
C ALA A 189 -54.54 -13.21 -26.79
N SER A 190 -53.60 -13.95 -26.18
CA SER A 190 -52.61 -13.41 -25.24
C SER A 190 -51.29 -13.02 -25.94
N LEU A 191 -50.88 -13.79 -26.95
CA LEU A 191 -49.69 -13.50 -27.75
C LEU A 191 -49.89 -12.31 -28.70
N ALA A 192 -51.09 -11.99 -29.16
CA ALA A 192 -51.32 -10.80 -30.00
C ALA A 192 -51.00 -9.47 -29.27
N ARG A 193 -51.03 -9.44 -27.93
CA ARG A 193 -50.67 -8.25 -27.14
C ARG A 193 -49.21 -8.20 -26.70
N MET A 194 -48.49 -9.31 -26.71
CA MET A 194 -47.08 -9.38 -26.28
C MET A 194 -46.04 -8.74 -27.23
N PRO A 195 -46.14 -8.78 -28.58
CA PRO A 195 -45.06 -8.33 -29.46
C PRO A 195 -44.84 -6.82 -29.42
N THR A 196 -45.80 -6.03 -28.92
CA THR A 196 -45.64 -4.59 -28.75
C THR A 196 -45.07 -4.23 -27.38
N LEU A 197 -45.33 -5.04 -26.35
CA LEU A 197 -44.87 -4.78 -24.98
C LEU A 197 -43.43 -5.24 -24.75
N LEU A 198 -43.03 -6.39 -25.31
CA LEU A 198 -41.69 -6.93 -25.14
C LEU A 198 -40.56 -5.98 -25.61
N PRO A 199 -40.60 -5.39 -26.83
CA PRO A 199 -39.58 -4.43 -27.25
C PRO A 199 -39.62 -3.15 -26.40
N ARG A 200 -40.80 -2.71 -25.95
CA ARG A 200 -40.92 -1.54 -25.05
C ARG A 200 -40.28 -1.80 -23.69
N LEU A 201 -40.49 -2.98 -23.12
CA LEU A 201 -39.87 -3.38 -21.84
C LEU A 201 -38.35 -3.53 -21.97
N LEU A 202 -37.86 -4.09 -23.09
CA LEU A 202 -36.43 -4.17 -23.38
C LEU A 202 -35.79 -2.78 -23.50
N VAL A 203 -36.44 -1.85 -24.22
CA VAL A 203 -35.98 -0.47 -24.35
C VAL A 203 -36.00 0.24 -22.99
N LEU A 204 -37.06 0.08 -22.19
CA LEU A 204 -37.13 0.66 -20.84
C LEU A 204 -36.05 0.10 -19.91
N ALA A 205 -35.81 -1.21 -19.93
CA ALA A 205 -34.75 -1.84 -19.15
C ALA A 205 -33.36 -1.34 -19.57
N PHE A 206 -33.13 -1.15 -20.87
CA PHE A 206 -31.89 -0.60 -21.41
C PHE A 206 -31.69 0.87 -21.00
N VAL A 207 -32.73 1.70 -21.13
CA VAL A 207 -32.68 3.12 -20.70
C VAL A 207 -32.44 3.23 -19.20
N ALA A 208 -33.11 2.41 -18.38
CA ALA A 208 -32.89 2.37 -16.93
C ALA A 208 -31.45 1.96 -16.58
N ALA A 209 -30.88 0.98 -17.27
CA ALA A 209 -29.50 0.57 -17.08
C ALA A 209 -28.49 1.67 -17.45
N LEU A 210 -28.72 2.38 -18.56
CA LEU A 210 -27.89 3.54 -18.95
C LEU A 210 -28.01 4.69 -17.95
N ALA A 211 -29.23 5.03 -17.51
CA ALA A 211 -29.48 6.07 -16.52
C ALA A 211 -28.78 5.74 -15.19
N TRP A 212 -28.86 4.48 -14.73
CA TRP A 212 -28.16 4.01 -13.53
C TRP A 212 -26.64 4.11 -13.68
N ALA A 213 -26.09 3.70 -14.82
CA ALA A 213 -24.66 3.78 -15.09
C ALA A 213 -24.15 5.24 -15.10
N ALA A 214 -24.94 6.16 -15.66
CA ALA A 214 -24.62 7.59 -15.70
C ALA A 214 -24.76 8.29 -14.33
N ALA A 215 -25.75 7.89 -13.51
CA ALA A 215 -25.98 8.47 -12.18
C ALA A 215 -24.97 7.98 -11.13
N ARG A 216 -24.39 6.78 -11.33
CA ARG A 216 -23.48 6.15 -10.38
C ARG A 216 -22.25 6.98 -9.97
N PRO A 217 -21.50 7.66 -10.87
CA PRO A 217 -20.38 8.50 -10.44
C PRO A 217 -20.81 9.69 -9.57
N VAL A 218 -21.99 10.27 -9.82
CA VAL A 218 -22.54 11.36 -9.00
C VAL A 218 -22.92 10.86 -7.60
N LEU A 219 -23.60 9.70 -7.54
CA LEU A 219 -23.99 9.08 -6.27
C LEU A 219 -22.79 8.62 -5.44
N LEU A 220 -21.73 8.11 -6.05
CA LEU A 220 -20.52 7.69 -5.34
C LEU A 220 -19.61 8.86 -4.98
N GLY A 221 -19.60 9.93 -5.78
CA GLY A 221 -18.87 11.16 -5.47
C GLY A 221 -19.46 11.92 -4.28
N ALA A 222 -20.79 11.88 -4.11
CA ALA A 222 -21.48 12.52 -2.98
C ALA A 222 -21.23 11.85 -1.61
N VAL A 223 -20.70 10.62 -1.57
CA VAL A 223 -20.41 9.90 -0.32
C VAL A 223 -18.97 10.15 0.16
N ALA A 224 -18.12 10.75 -0.69
CA ALA A 224 -16.71 10.97 -0.40
C ALA A 224 -16.36 12.43 -0.02
N ALA A 225 -17.36 13.32 0.04
CA ALA A 225 -17.24 14.72 0.47
C ALA A 225 -17.95 14.92 1.81
#